data_AF-A0A0F2P0D1-F1
#
_entry.id   AF-A0A0F2P0D1-F1
#
_cell.length_a   1.000
_cell.length_b   1.000
_cell.length_c   1.000
_cell.angle_alpha   90.00
_cell.angle_beta   90.00
_cell.angle_gamma   90.00
#
_symmetry.space_group_name_H-M   'P 1'
#
loop_
_entity.id
_entity.type
_entity.pdbx_description
1 polymer ?
#
loop_
_entity_poly.entity_id
_entity_poly.type
_entity_poly.pdbx_seq_one_letter_code
_entity_poly.pdbx_strand_id
1 'polypeptide(L)'
;MQGSYPSRLAEGNVGQLMFVPPGATLEWHWSTGRQRAVSCMFDLESIGALGNYDWNWAEVDLSRTLDIRNDYLLLGMRKLAEEAKCPGFASELQIESTLTLMAFELRKQFFAGPHEAHNKELQRSDVHDRDSRLGRAQLQLIHNYIESHLKTDITVADIAQQCNLSPRALATLYKNTTATTLRQAIAQARLDRARAMLSNPRLLIKQVGYECGFRGAAAFVAAFHKATGMTPAQYRQRYS
;
A
#
# COMPACT_ATOMS: atom_id res chain seq x y z
N MET A 1 -31.75 -4.56 30.89
CA MET A 1 -32.40 -3.68 29.89
C MET A 1 -31.80 -4.00 28.54
N GLN A 2 -32.59 -4.60 27.65
CA GLN A 2 -32.20 -4.90 26.27
C GLN A 2 -32.27 -3.61 25.44
N GLY A 3 -31.14 -3.22 24.86
CA GLY A 3 -31.05 -2.18 23.84
C GLY A 3 -30.41 -2.79 22.60
N SER A 4 -31.21 -3.01 21.57
CA SER A 4 -30.75 -3.43 20.25
C SER A 4 -30.09 -2.23 19.56
N TYR A 5 -28.79 -2.33 19.29
CA TYR A 5 -28.07 -1.40 18.42
C TYR A 5 -27.95 -2.03 17.02
N PRO A 6 -28.06 -1.25 15.94
CA PRO A 6 -27.98 -1.77 14.59
C PRO A 6 -26.56 -2.31 14.34
N SER A 7 -26.50 -3.61 14.10
CA SER A 7 -25.29 -4.39 13.81
C SER A 7 -24.53 -3.79 12.63
N ARG A 8 -23.46 -3.05 12.91
CA ARG A 8 -22.42 -2.72 11.93
C ARG A 8 -21.60 -3.99 11.69
N LEU A 9 -22.06 -4.82 10.77
CA LEU A 9 -21.32 -6.01 10.33
C LEU A 9 -20.21 -5.54 9.38
N ALA A 10 -18.96 -5.84 9.74
CA ALA A 10 -17.82 -5.73 8.83
C ALA A 10 -17.47 -7.15 8.36
N GLU A 11 -17.55 -7.39 7.05
CA GLU A 11 -17.13 -8.65 6.44
C GLU A 11 -15.69 -8.50 5.92
N GLY A 12 -14.79 -9.39 6.32
CA GLY A 12 -13.40 -9.33 5.92
C GLY A 12 -12.59 -10.55 6.37
N ASN A 13 -11.45 -10.79 5.71
CA ASN A 13 -10.50 -11.81 6.14
C ASN A 13 -9.83 -11.37 7.44
N VAL A 14 -9.87 -12.24 8.45
CA VAL A 14 -9.18 -11.99 9.72
C VAL A 14 -7.67 -12.17 9.53
N GLY A 15 -6.93 -11.13 9.91
CA GLY A 15 -5.47 -11.10 9.86
C GLY A 15 -4.80 -11.80 11.03
N GLN A 16 -3.47 -11.61 11.14
CA GLN A 16 -2.71 -12.11 12.29
C GLN A 16 -2.94 -11.30 13.57
N LEU A 17 -3.44 -10.08 13.43
CA LEU A 17 -3.74 -9.17 14.52
C LEU A 17 -5.04 -8.44 14.21
N MET A 18 -5.89 -8.32 15.23
CA MET A 18 -7.13 -7.58 15.15
C MET A 18 -7.37 -6.77 16.41
N PHE A 19 -8.22 -5.76 16.29
CA PHE A 19 -8.67 -4.92 17.38
C PHE A 19 -10.21 -4.89 17.38
N VAL A 20 -10.80 -4.94 18.56
CA VAL A 20 -12.25 -4.85 18.74
C VAL A 20 -12.51 -3.65 19.64
N PRO A 21 -13.06 -2.55 19.11
CA PRO A 21 -13.38 -1.40 19.94
C PRO A 21 -14.51 -1.73 20.91
N PRO A 22 -14.61 -0.99 22.04
CA PRO A 22 -15.72 -1.12 22.97
C PRO A 22 -17.08 -1.00 22.26
N GLY A 23 -18.02 -1.87 22.60
CA GLY A 23 -19.37 -1.88 22.03
C GLY A 23 -19.49 -2.50 20.63
N ALA A 24 -18.38 -2.90 19.99
CA ALA A 24 -18.45 -3.67 18.75
C ALA A 24 -18.83 -5.13 19.03
N THR A 25 -19.74 -5.68 18.20
CA THR A 25 -20.06 -7.10 18.20
C THR A 25 -19.22 -7.80 17.14
N LEU A 26 -18.65 -8.94 17.48
CA LEU A 26 -17.77 -9.69 16.60
C LEU A 26 -18.33 -11.11 16.42
N GLU A 27 -18.71 -11.42 15.19
CA GLU A 27 -19.22 -12.74 14.79
C GLU A 27 -18.20 -13.44 13.89
N TRP A 28 -17.99 -14.74 14.13
CA TRP A 28 -17.00 -15.53 13.43
C TRP A 28 -17.64 -16.78 12.83
N HIS A 29 -17.31 -17.07 11.59
CA HIS A 29 -17.68 -18.32 10.92
C HIS A 29 -16.41 -19.01 10.42
N TRP A 30 -16.24 -20.30 10.72
CA TRP A 30 -15.11 -21.10 10.24
C TRP A 30 -15.58 -22.47 9.73
N SER A 31 -14.86 -23.04 8.77
CA SER A 31 -15.24 -24.29 8.09
C SER A 31 -14.51 -25.52 8.65
N THR A 32 -13.17 -25.49 8.75
CA THR A 32 -12.34 -26.61 9.24
C THR A 32 -10.95 -26.12 9.68
N GLY A 33 -10.40 -26.64 10.80
CA GLY A 33 -9.02 -26.37 11.26
C GLY A 33 -8.90 -26.18 12.78
N ARG A 34 -7.67 -25.98 13.27
CA ARG A 34 -7.39 -25.59 14.67
C ARG A 34 -6.81 -24.19 14.69
N GLN A 35 -7.54 -23.24 15.26
CA GLN A 35 -7.06 -21.89 15.50
C GLN A 35 -6.53 -21.75 16.93
N ARG A 36 -5.49 -20.94 17.10
CA ARG A 36 -5.04 -20.46 18.41
C ARG A 36 -5.02 -18.94 18.36
N ALA A 37 -5.70 -18.31 19.31
CA ALA A 37 -5.70 -16.87 19.46
C ALA A 37 -5.23 -16.53 20.87
N VAL A 38 -4.52 -15.41 21.00
CA VAL A 38 -4.26 -14.76 22.28
C VAL A 38 -5.06 -13.48 22.27
N SER A 39 -5.98 -13.34 23.21
CA SER A 39 -6.77 -12.13 23.38
C SER A 39 -6.24 -11.36 24.57
N CYS A 40 -5.92 -10.08 24.35
CA CYS A 40 -5.57 -9.16 25.42
C CYS A 40 -6.75 -8.20 25.57
N MET A 41 -7.33 -8.18 26.77
CA MET A 41 -8.36 -7.23 27.17
C MET A 41 -7.78 -6.38 28.27
N PHE A 42 -7.89 -5.08 28.13
CA PHE A 42 -7.43 -4.13 29.12
C PHE A 42 -8.42 -2.99 29.18
N ASP A 43 -8.52 -2.40 30.36
CA ASP A 43 -9.27 -1.18 30.55
C ASP A 43 -8.38 0.02 30.20
N LEU A 44 -8.92 0.95 29.43
CA LEU A 44 -8.23 2.17 29.04
C LEU A 44 -8.01 3.09 30.25
N GLU A 45 -8.89 3.02 31.25
CA GLU A 45 -8.71 3.71 32.53
C GLU A 45 -7.47 3.21 33.27
N SER A 46 -7.07 1.96 33.03
CA SER A 46 -5.86 1.38 33.62
C SER A 46 -4.57 1.81 32.91
N ILE A 47 -4.64 2.53 31.78
CA ILE A 47 -3.48 3.00 31.01
C ILE A 47 -3.24 4.51 31.25
N GLY A 48 -3.25 4.89 32.53
CA GLY A 48 -2.84 6.21 33.01
C GLY A 48 -3.40 7.39 32.21
N ALA A 49 -2.53 8.27 31.72
CA ALA A 49 -2.91 9.50 31.03
C ALA A 49 -3.74 9.27 29.75
N LEU A 50 -3.67 8.07 29.14
CA LEU A 50 -4.39 7.75 27.89
C LEU A 50 -5.87 7.46 28.12
N GLY A 51 -6.29 7.06 29.33
CA GLY A 51 -7.70 6.86 29.68
C GLY A 51 -8.53 8.13 29.60
N ASN A 52 -7.91 9.29 29.81
CA ASN A 52 -8.58 10.60 29.80
C ASN A 52 -8.75 11.20 28.40
N TYR A 53 -8.24 10.55 27.35
CA TYR A 53 -8.38 11.06 26.00
C TYR A 53 -9.72 10.67 25.39
N ASP A 54 -10.24 11.53 24.51
CA ASP A 54 -11.36 11.14 23.66
C ASP A 54 -10.87 10.15 22.59
N TRP A 55 -11.41 8.94 22.66
CA TRP A 55 -11.12 7.84 21.74
C TRP A 55 -12.20 7.65 20.69
N ASN A 56 -13.30 8.42 20.70
CA ASN A 56 -14.37 8.42 19.70
C ASN A 56 -14.59 7.08 18.96
N TRP A 57 -14.81 6.00 19.71
CA TRP A 57 -14.89 4.63 19.19
C TRP A 57 -15.96 4.46 18.10
N ALA A 58 -16.97 5.32 18.10
CA ALA A 58 -18.07 5.34 17.14
C ALA A 58 -17.64 5.67 15.70
N GLU A 59 -16.50 6.35 15.51
CA GLU A 59 -15.97 6.73 14.20
C GLU A 59 -14.97 5.72 13.62
N VAL A 60 -14.66 4.65 14.34
CA VAL A 60 -13.76 3.60 13.85
C VAL A 60 -14.40 2.82 12.72
N ASP A 61 -13.69 2.75 11.60
CA ASP A 61 -13.99 1.81 10.52
C ASP A 61 -13.61 0.38 10.94
N LEU A 62 -14.62 -0.40 11.34
CA LEU A 62 -14.49 -1.77 11.82
C LEU A 62 -13.86 -2.71 10.78
N SER A 63 -13.98 -2.44 9.47
CA SER A 63 -13.35 -3.28 8.45
C SER A 63 -11.82 -3.26 8.56
N ARG A 64 -11.25 -2.15 9.03
CA ARG A 64 -9.81 -1.94 9.18
C ARG A 64 -9.27 -2.50 10.49
N THR A 65 -10.14 -2.96 11.39
CA THR A 65 -9.74 -3.53 12.68
C THR A 65 -9.58 -5.06 12.62
N LEU A 66 -10.02 -5.70 11.53
CA LEU A 66 -9.96 -7.17 11.35
C LEU A 66 -8.60 -7.69 10.86
N ASP A 67 -7.81 -6.88 10.15
CA ASP A 67 -6.45 -7.22 9.68
C ASP A 67 -5.50 -6.03 9.89
N ILE A 68 -4.97 -5.90 11.11
CA ILE A 68 -4.04 -4.84 11.48
C ILE A 68 -2.63 -5.18 11.00
N ARG A 69 -2.17 -4.45 9.99
CA ARG A 69 -0.80 -4.53 9.46
C ARG A 69 0.10 -3.47 10.09
N ASN A 70 0.35 -3.61 11.39
CA ASN A 70 1.25 -2.74 12.14
C ASN A 70 2.18 -3.58 13.01
N ASP A 71 3.47 -3.60 12.65
CA ASP A 71 4.47 -4.42 13.31
C ASP A 71 4.72 -4.03 14.76
N TYR A 72 4.51 -2.76 15.13
CA TYR A 72 4.63 -2.31 16.51
C TYR A 72 3.54 -2.92 17.40
N LEU A 73 2.30 -2.95 16.90
CA LEU A 73 1.18 -3.57 17.61
C LEU A 73 1.34 -5.09 17.68
N LEU A 74 1.82 -5.73 16.61
CA LEU A 74 2.08 -7.15 16.58
C LEU A 74 3.21 -7.55 17.56
N LEU A 75 4.30 -6.79 17.58
CA LEU A 75 5.40 -7.01 18.51
C LEU A 75 4.97 -6.79 19.95
N GLY A 76 4.18 -5.74 20.21
CA GLY A 76 3.59 -5.47 21.53
C GLY A 76 2.74 -6.64 22.03
N MET A 77 1.84 -7.17 21.18
CA MET A 77 1.03 -8.34 21.51
C MET A 77 1.87 -9.58 21.79
N ARG A 78 2.95 -9.81 21.04
CA ARG A 78 3.86 -10.93 21.30
C ARG A 78 4.55 -10.78 22.64
N LYS A 79 5.05 -9.58 22.97
CA LYS A 79 5.67 -9.30 24.27
C LYS A 79 4.69 -9.51 25.42
N LEU A 80 3.46 -9.03 25.31
CA LEU A 80 2.42 -9.27 26.32
C LEU A 80 2.11 -10.76 26.46
N ALA A 81 2.02 -11.49 25.34
CA ALA A 81 1.77 -12.92 25.35
C ALA A 81 2.92 -13.75 25.93
N GLU A 82 4.17 -13.31 25.75
CA GLU A 82 5.36 -13.91 26.36
C GLU A 82 5.40 -13.64 27.86
N GLU A 83 5.18 -12.38 28.26
CA GLU A 83 5.18 -11.95 29.66
C GLU A 83 4.06 -12.64 30.46
N ALA A 84 2.86 -12.80 29.88
CA ALA A 84 1.76 -13.53 30.51
C ALA A 84 2.04 -15.02 30.71
N LYS A 85 2.92 -15.62 29.89
CA LYS A 85 3.32 -17.04 30.02
C LYS A 85 4.46 -17.22 31.00
N CYS A 86 5.41 -16.30 30.98
CA CYS A 86 6.65 -16.36 31.75
C CYS A 86 6.92 -14.99 32.38
N PRO A 87 6.28 -14.67 33.52
CA PRO A 87 6.49 -13.39 34.18
C PRO A 87 7.95 -13.22 34.58
N GLY A 88 8.54 -12.09 34.21
CA GLY A 88 9.93 -11.75 34.43
C GLY A 88 10.14 -10.65 35.47
N PHE A 89 11.36 -10.13 35.50
CA PHE A 89 11.68 -8.94 36.29
C PHE A 89 10.83 -7.75 35.83
N ALA A 90 10.21 -7.04 36.78
CA ALA A 90 9.37 -5.86 36.51
C ALA A 90 8.23 -6.10 35.50
N SER A 91 7.66 -7.31 35.50
CA SER A 91 6.56 -7.73 34.62
C SER A 91 5.43 -6.70 34.52
N GLU A 92 4.98 -6.16 35.65
CA GLU A 92 3.89 -5.17 35.71
C GLU A 92 4.25 -3.87 34.95
N LEU A 93 5.45 -3.34 35.16
CA LEU A 93 5.95 -2.15 34.46
C LEU A 93 6.16 -2.40 32.96
N GLN A 94 6.59 -3.61 32.59
CA GLN A 94 6.75 -4.01 31.19
C GLN A 94 5.39 -4.13 30.49
N ILE A 95 4.39 -4.69 31.16
CA ILE A 95 3.01 -4.76 30.67
C ILE A 95 2.45 -3.35 30.50
N GLU A 96 2.57 -2.50 31.52
CA GLU A 96 2.04 -1.13 31.51
C GLU A 96 2.66 -0.29 30.38
N SER A 97 3.99 -0.31 30.25
CA SER A 97 4.70 0.42 29.20
C SER A 97 4.35 -0.10 27.79
N THR A 98 4.21 -1.43 27.64
CA THR A 98 3.83 -2.04 26.36
C THR A 98 2.39 -1.67 25.99
N LEU A 99 1.45 -1.76 26.93
CA LEU A 99 0.06 -1.35 26.74
C LEU A 99 -0.05 0.14 26.40
N THR A 100 0.71 0.99 27.07
CA THR A 100 0.76 2.44 26.78
C THR A 100 1.22 2.70 25.35
N LEU A 101 2.30 2.05 24.90
CA LEU A 101 2.79 2.19 23.53
C LEU A 101 1.78 1.65 22.49
N MET A 102 1.13 0.53 22.78
CA MET A 102 0.12 -0.04 21.89
C MET A 102 -1.11 0.86 21.77
N ALA A 103 -1.59 1.40 22.90
CA ALA A 103 -2.68 2.38 22.92
C ALA A 103 -2.30 3.62 22.08
N PHE A 104 -1.09 4.14 22.24
CA PHE A 104 -0.60 5.26 21.42
C PHE A 104 -0.59 4.94 19.91
N GLU A 105 -0.13 3.75 19.52
CA GLU A 105 -0.12 3.33 18.11
C GLU A 105 -1.52 3.08 17.55
N LEU A 106 -2.45 2.51 18.34
CA LEU A 106 -3.86 2.41 17.97
C LEU A 106 -4.47 3.81 17.74
N ARG A 107 -4.17 4.77 18.61
CA ARG A 107 -4.58 6.17 18.46
C ARG A 107 -4.08 6.77 17.13
N LYS A 108 -2.79 6.65 16.86
CA LYS A 108 -2.19 7.16 15.60
C LYS A 108 -2.74 6.49 14.35
N GLN A 109 -3.14 5.23 14.45
CA GLN A 109 -3.61 4.42 13.33
C GLN A 109 -5.10 4.65 13.02
N PHE A 110 -5.95 4.83 14.03
CA PHE A 110 -7.40 4.90 13.89
C PHE A 110 -8.00 6.28 14.18
N PHE A 111 -7.32 7.13 14.95
CA PHE A 111 -7.89 8.36 15.55
C PHE A 111 -7.07 9.62 15.31
N ALA A 112 -6.21 9.65 14.28
CA ALA A 112 -5.42 10.83 13.96
C ALA A 112 -6.34 12.03 13.69
N GLY A 113 -6.38 12.99 14.63
CA GLY A 113 -7.17 14.21 14.51
C GLY A 113 -6.66 15.14 13.41
N PRO A 114 -7.43 16.17 13.01
CA PRO A 114 -7.05 17.12 11.96
C PRO A 114 -5.69 17.82 12.22
N HIS A 115 -5.29 17.96 13.49
CA HIS A 115 -4.02 18.57 13.88
C HIS A 115 -2.79 17.66 13.67
N GLU A 116 -2.97 16.33 13.68
CA GLU A 116 -1.91 15.36 13.36
C GLU A 116 -1.83 15.05 11.87
N ALA A 117 -2.92 15.26 11.12
CA ALA A 117 -2.92 15.18 9.66
C ALA A 117 -2.00 16.23 9.02
N HIS A 118 -1.96 17.44 9.58
CA HIS A 118 -1.07 18.53 9.14
C HIS A 118 0.39 18.25 9.48
N ASN A 119 0.67 17.72 10.67
CA ASN A 119 2.03 17.33 11.08
C ASN A 119 2.53 16.07 10.33
N LYS A 120 1.63 15.16 9.92
CA LYS A 120 1.95 14.05 9.00
C LYS A 120 2.36 14.54 7.61
N GLU A 121 1.89 15.69 7.13
CA GLU A 121 2.35 16.24 5.84
C GLU A 121 3.74 16.85 5.91
N LEU A 122 4.09 17.46 7.05
CA LEU A 122 5.41 18.06 7.30
C LEU A 122 6.49 17.04 7.73
N GLN A 123 6.11 15.93 8.38
CA GLN A 123 7.05 14.86 8.81
C GLN A 123 7.13 13.66 7.84
N ARG A 124 6.33 13.65 6.75
CA ARG A 124 6.33 12.58 5.73
C ARG A 124 7.61 12.53 4.87
N SER A 125 8.53 13.48 5.02
CA SER A 125 9.78 13.52 4.26
C SER A 125 10.87 12.58 4.77
N ASP A 126 10.90 12.20 6.06
CA ASP A 126 12.16 11.72 6.64
C ASP A 126 12.16 10.35 7.38
N VAL A 127 11.03 9.62 7.49
CA VAL A 127 11.01 8.37 8.32
C VAL A 127 10.54 7.09 7.61
N HIS A 128 10.13 7.11 6.34
CA HIS A 128 9.72 5.88 5.64
C HIS A 128 10.83 5.35 4.71
N ASP A 129 11.86 4.71 5.28
CA ASP A 129 12.99 4.13 4.52
C ASP A 129 13.25 2.64 4.79
N ARG A 130 12.34 1.90 5.44
CA ARG A 130 12.57 0.44 5.65
C ARG A 130 11.55 -0.52 5.04
N ASP A 131 10.34 -0.08 4.67
CA ASP A 131 9.35 -0.90 3.91
C ASP A 131 8.87 -0.28 2.58
N SER A 132 9.60 0.70 2.07
CA SER A 132 9.16 1.57 0.96
C SER A 132 9.41 0.99 -0.44
N ARG A 133 9.35 -0.34 -0.62
CA ARG A 133 9.59 -1.00 -1.90
C ARG A 133 8.46 -1.96 -2.29
N LEU A 134 8.18 -2.04 -3.58
CA LEU A 134 7.23 -2.98 -4.17
C LEU A 134 7.83 -4.39 -4.10
N GLY A 135 7.00 -5.36 -3.70
CA GLY A 135 7.36 -6.77 -3.79
C GLY A 135 7.47 -7.25 -5.25
N ARG A 136 8.19 -8.35 -5.49
CA ARG A 136 8.38 -8.91 -6.84
C ARG A 136 7.06 -9.17 -7.58
N ALA A 137 6.05 -9.71 -6.89
CA ALA A 137 4.74 -9.98 -7.48
C ALA A 137 4.03 -8.69 -7.95
N GLN A 138 4.13 -7.60 -7.17
CA GLN A 138 3.57 -6.31 -7.53
C GLN A 138 4.30 -5.69 -8.73
N LEU A 139 5.64 -5.78 -8.76
CA LEU A 139 6.42 -5.34 -9.91
C LEU A 139 6.04 -6.09 -11.18
N GLN A 140 5.89 -7.42 -11.11
CA GLN A 140 5.48 -8.23 -12.25
C GLN A 140 4.09 -7.84 -12.74
N LEU A 141 3.15 -7.61 -11.83
CA LEU A 141 1.80 -7.18 -12.16
C LEU A 141 1.80 -5.82 -12.88
N ILE A 142 2.58 -4.85 -12.38
CA ILE A 142 2.76 -3.55 -13.02
C ILE A 142 3.36 -3.70 -14.42
N HIS A 143 4.41 -4.51 -14.57
CA HIS A 143 5.06 -4.73 -15.84
C HIS A 143 4.11 -5.37 -16.87
N ASN A 144 3.42 -6.44 -16.50
CA ASN A 144 2.43 -7.11 -17.34
C ASN A 144 1.29 -6.15 -17.75
N TYR A 145 0.84 -5.29 -16.83
CA TYR A 145 -0.19 -4.30 -17.11
C TYR A 145 0.30 -3.27 -18.14
N ILE A 146 1.52 -2.75 -17.97
CA ILE A 146 2.13 -1.80 -18.90
C ILE A 146 2.21 -2.42 -20.30
N GLU A 147 2.76 -3.63 -20.42
CA GLU A 147 2.96 -4.29 -21.72
C GLU A 147 1.65 -4.57 -22.46
N SER A 148 0.62 -5.03 -21.74
CA SER A 148 -0.69 -5.34 -22.32
C SER A 148 -1.48 -4.10 -22.76
N HIS A 149 -1.18 -2.92 -22.21
CA HIS A 149 -1.93 -1.68 -22.46
C HIS A 149 -1.13 -0.58 -23.18
N LEU A 150 0.04 -0.89 -23.75
CA LEU A 150 0.93 0.13 -24.35
C LEU A 150 0.27 0.98 -25.45
N LYS A 151 -0.70 0.42 -26.18
CA LYS A 151 -1.42 1.10 -27.27
C LYS A 151 -2.44 2.14 -26.76
N THR A 152 -2.97 1.94 -25.56
CA THR A 152 -3.96 2.82 -24.93
C THR A 152 -3.30 3.85 -24.02
N ASP A 153 -4.07 4.86 -23.60
CA ASP A 153 -3.61 5.79 -22.57
C ASP A 153 -3.61 5.09 -21.21
N ILE A 154 -2.40 4.81 -20.70
CA ILE A 154 -2.18 4.25 -19.36
C ILE A 154 -2.03 5.40 -18.37
N THR A 155 -2.86 5.43 -17.33
CA THR A 155 -2.67 6.34 -16.21
C THR A 155 -2.07 5.62 -15.00
N VAL A 156 -1.44 6.40 -14.11
CA VAL A 156 -0.94 5.87 -12.83
C VAL A 156 -2.10 5.36 -11.96
N ALA A 157 -3.29 5.94 -12.10
CA ALA A 157 -4.47 5.51 -11.34
C ALA A 157 -4.93 4.10 -11.77
N ASP A 158 -4.91 3.81 -13.06
CA ASP A 158 -5.31 2.48 -13.57
C ASP A 158 -4.40 1.37 -13.02
N ILE A 159 -3.08 1.61 -13.03
CA ILE A 159 -2.10 0.66 -12.50
C ILE A 159 -2.26 0.54 -10.97
N ALA A 160 -2.54 1.64 -10.28
CA ALA A 160 -2.69 1.65 -8.83
C ALA A 160 -3.88 0.82 -8.38
N GLN A 161 -4.99 0.86 -9.13
CA GLN A 161 -6.15 0.02 -8.89
C GLN A 161 -5.81 -1.47 -8.98
N GLN A 162 -5.00 -1.88 -9.97
CA GLN A 162 -4.57 -3.28 -10.12
C GLN A 162 -3.68 -3.76 -8.97
N CYS A 163 -2.98 -2.83 -8.31
CA CYS A 163 -2.13 -3.13 -7.15
C CYS A 163 -2.83 -2.93 -5.80
N ASN A 164 -4.11 -2.52 -5.77
CA ASN A 164 -4.82 -2.08 -4.55
C ASN A 164 -4.05 -0.98 -3.78
N LEU A 165 -3.48 -0.02 -4.52
CA LEU A 165 -2.72 1.12 -3.97
C LEU A 165 -3.36 2.44 -4.37
N SER A 166 -3.08 3.51 -3.60
CA SER A 166 -3.37 4.86 -4.08
C SER A 166 -2.36 5.27 -5.16
N PRO A 167 -2.74 6.16 -6.11
CA PRO A 167 -1.83 6.60 -7.17
C PRO A 167 -0.53 7.22 -6.64
N ARG A 168 -0.62 7.98 -5.53
CA ARG A 168 0.53 8.59 -4.86
C ARG A 168 1.44 7.53 -4.24
N ALA A 169 0.87 6.55 -3.52
CA ALA A 169 1.65 5.46 -2.92
C ALA A 169 2.36 4.64 -4.00
N LEU A 170 1.65 4.27 -5.07
CA LEU A 170 2.24 3.54 -6.19
C LEU A 170 3.41 4.32 -6.81
N ALA A 171 3.25 5.62 -7.09
CA ALA A 171 4.30 6.44 -7.69
C ALA A 171 5.57 6.49 -6.82
N THR A 172 5.41 6.67 -5.51
CA THR A 172 6.51 6.69 -4.55
C THR A 172 7.18 5.32 -4.45
N LEU A 173 6.42 4.26 -4.21
CA LEU A 173 6.96 2.91 -4.06
C LEU A 173 7.66 2.43 -5.34
N TYR A 174 7.08 2.70 -6.51
CA TYR A 174 7.70 2.33 -7.79
C TYR A 174 9.03 3.04 -8.02
N LYS A 175 9.08 4.36 -7.74
CA LYS A 175 10.33 5.13 -7.86
C LYS A 175 11.39 4.66 -6.87
N ASN A 176 11.01 4.38 -5.63
CA ASN A 176 11.93 3.87 -4.61
C ASN A 176 12.45 2.45 -4.94
N THR A 177 11.66 1.66 -5.66
CA THR A 177 12.02 0.29 -6.03
C THR A 177 12.86 0.21 -7.30
N THR A 178 12.53 1.02 -8.32
CA THR A 178 13.11 0.92 -9.67
C THR A 178 14.05 2.07 -10.03
N ALA A 179 14.21 3.05 -9.13
CA ALA A 179 14.88 4.33 -9.37
C ALA A 179 14.32 5.17 -10.53
N THR A 180 13.22 4.73 -11.16
CA THR A 180 12.57 5.42 -12.29
C THR A 180 11.10 5.67 -12.00
N THR A 181 10.51 6.67 -12.65
CA THR A 181 9.07 6.93 -12.52
C THR A 181 8.27 6.00 -13.43
N LEU A 182 7.03 5.68 -13.02
CA LEU A 182 6.09 4.91 -13.85
C LEU A 182 5.91 5.50 -15.26
N ARG A 183 5.87 6.84 -15.36
CA ARG A 183 5.76 7.52 -16.65
C ARG A 183 6.99 7.28 -17.53
N GLN A 184 8.18 7.25 -16.96
CA GLN A 184 9.41 6.90 -17.68
C GLN A 184 9.40 5.42 -18.11
N ALA A 185 8.97 4.52 -17.22
CA ALA A 185 8.87 3.10 -17.54
C ALA A 185 7.88 2.82 -18.70
N ILE A 186 6.71 3.47 -18.70
CA ILE A 186 5.75 3.40 -19.82
C ILE A 186 6.37 3.93 -21.10
N ALA A 187 7.02 5.10 -21.05
CA ALA A 187 7.67 5.67 -22.22
C ALA A 187 8.78 4.76 -22.77
N GLN A 188 9.57 4.16 -21.88
CA GLN A 188 10.64 3.22 -22.25
C GLN A 188 10.08 1.96 -22.91
N ALA A 189 9.05 1.35 -22.31
CA ALA A 189 8.38 0.18 -22.88
C ALA A 189 7.78 0.47 -24.27
N ARG A 190 7.18 1.66 -24.47
CA ARG A 190 6.70 2.10 -25.78
C ARG A 190 7.83 2.22 -26.81
N LEU A 191 9.00 2.71 -26.39
CA LEU A 191 10.17 2.85 -27.26
C LEU A 191 10.80 1.50 -27.61
N ASP A 192 10.86 0.58 -26.66
CA ASP A 192 11.40 -0.77 -26.89
C ASP A 192 10.51 -1.55 -27.85
N ARG A 193 9.18 -1.45 -27.71
CA ARG A 193 8.23 -1.95 -28.70
C ARG A 193 8.42 -1.31 -30.07
N ALA A 194 8.64 0.01 -30.12
CA ALA A 194 8.89 0.71 -31.38
C ALA A 194 10.16 0.21 -32.07
N ARG A 195 11.26 -0.02 -31.34
CA ARG A 195 12.50 -0.58 -31.90
C ARG A 195 12.25 -1.94 -32.56
N ALA A 196 11.53 -2.83 -31.87
CA ALA A 196 11.17 -4.15 -32.41
C ALA A 196 10.30 -4.05 -33.67
N MET A 197 9.34 -3.11 -33.71
CA MET A 197 8.51 -2.88 -34.89
C MET A 197 9.26 -2.21 -36.05
N LEU A 198 10.27 -1.38 -35.76
CA LEU A 198 11.04 -0.68 -36.79
C LEU A 198 11.88 -1.64 -37.65
N SER A 199 12.27 -2.80 -37.11
CA SER A 199 12.96 -3.88 -37.84
C SER A 199 12.14 -4.46 -39.00
N ASN A 200 10.83 -4.23 -39.04
CA ASN A 200 10.00 -4.59 -40.19
C ASN A 200 9.91 -3.40 -41.18
N PRO A 201 10.57 -3.48 -42.36
CA PRO A 201 10.59 -2.37 -43.32
C PRO A 201 9.22 -2.08 -43.95
N ARG A 202 8.25 -3.00 -43.85
CA ARG A 202 6.90 -2.84 -44.41
C ARG A 202 6.01 -1.91 -43.58
N LEU A 203 6.35 -1.66 -42.31
CA LEU A 203 5.57 -0.79 -41.43
C LEU A 203 5.92 0.68 -41.67
N LEU A 204 4.92 1.54 -41.85
CA LEU A 204 5.16 2.98 -41.93
C LEU A 204 5.55 3.53 -40.55
N ILE A 205 6.48 4.49 -40.49
CA ILE A 205 6.93 5.11 -39.23
C ILE A 205 5.75 5.68 -38.41
N LYS A 206 4.76 6.26 -39.09
CA LYS A 206 3.51 6.75 -38.48
C LYS A 206 2.69 5.62 -37.86
N GLN A 207 2.61 4.46 -38.52
CA GLN A 207 1.90 3.28 -37.99
C GLN A 207 2.61 2.74 -36.76
N VAL A 208 3.95 2.67 -36.76
CA VAL A 208 4.73 2.25 -35.59
C VAL A 208 4.44 3.14 -34.38
N GLY A 209 4.47 4.46 -34.56
CA GLY A 209 4.15 5.40 -33.47
C GLY A 209 2.74 5.19 -32.91
N TYR A 210 1.74 5.00 -33.79
CA TYR A 210 0.35 4.75 -33.37
C TYR A 210 0.21 3.43 -32.59
N GLU A 211 0.80 2.34 -33.09
CA GLU A 211 0.75 1.02 -32.44
C GLU A 211 1.51 0.97 -31.10
N CYS A 212 2.45 1.90 -30.89
CA CYS A 212 3.14 2.08 -29.62
C CYS A 212 2.43 3.08 -28.68
N GLY A 213 1.22 3.55 -29.01
CA GLY A 213 0.43 4.42 -28.13
C GLY A 213 0.86 5.89 -28.11
N PHE A 214 1.55 6.37 -29.13
CA PHE A 214 1.82 7.81 -29.28
C PHE A 214 0.64 8.49 -29.99
N ARG A 215 0.20 9.63 -29.43
CA ARG A 215 -0.92 10.44 -29.97
C ARG A 215 -0.64 11.10 -31.33
N GLY A 216 0.57 10.94 -31.89
CA GLY A 216 0.91 11.45 -33.20
C GLY A 216 2.36 11.16 -33.60
N ALA A 217 2.63 11.24 -34.91
CA ALA A 217 3.96 10.96 -35.47
C ALA A 217 5.04 11.92 -34.94
N ALA A 218 4.72 13.22 -34.80
CA ALA A 218 5.67 14.21 -34.27
C ALA A 218 6.08 13.90 -32.82
N ALA A 219 5.10 13.55 -31.97
CA ALA A 219 5.35 13.16 -30.58
C ALA A 219 6.21 11.89 -30.48
N PHE A 220 5.94 10.91 -31.35
CA PHE A 220 6.75 9.70 -31.47
C PHE A 220 8.19 9.99 -31.90
N VAL A 221 8.38 10.73 -32.99
CA VAL A 221 9.72 11.05 -33.52
C VAL A 221 10.54 11.81 -32.49
N ALA A 222 9.94 12.81 -31.83
CA ALA A 222 10.61 13.59 -30.79
C ALA A 222 11.02 12.72 -29.58
N ALA A 223 10.12 11.87 -29.09
CA ALA A 223 10.41 10.96 -27.99
C ALA A 223 11.49 9.92 -28.36
N PHE A 224 11.42 9.36 -29.56
CA PHE A 224 12.37 8.37 -30.05
C PHE A 224 13.76 8.96 -30.25
N HIS A 225 13.85 10.15 -30.85
CA HIS A 225 15.11 10.87 -30.99
C HIS A 225 15.71 11.25 -29.64
N LYS A 226 14.89 11.74 -28.70
CA LYS A 226 15.35 12.06 -27.34
C LYS A 226 15.96 10.85 -26.62
N ALA A 227 15.42 9.65 -26.86
CA ALA A 227 15.88 8.44 -26.18
C ALA A 227 17.02 7.71 -26.89
N THR A 228 17.13 7.83 -28.22
CA THR A 228 18.09 7.05 -29.03
C THR A 228 19.19 7.90 -29.69
N GLY A 229 19.02 9.22 -29.72
CA GLY A 229 19.88 10.14 -30.49
C GLY A 229 19.66 10.08 -32.00
N MET A 230 18.67 9.32 -32.49
CA MET A 230 18.40 9.13 -33.92
C MET A 230 16.90 9.23 -34.20
N THR A 231 16.52 9.70 -35.39
CA THR A 231 15.12 9.60 -35.83
C THR A 231 14.74 8.13 -36.07
N PRO A 232 13.45 7.74 -35.95
CA PRO A 232 13.02 6.39 -36.27
C PRO A 232 13.43 5.91 -37.68
N ALA A 233 13.46 6.81 -38.66
CA ALA A 233 13.88 6.52 -40.03
C ALA A 233 15.38 6.22 -40.12
N GLN A 234 16.23 7.03 -39.47
CA GLN A 234 17.68 6.78 -39.37
C GLN A 234 17.97 5.49 -38.62
N TYR A 235 17.25 5.24 -37.52
CA TYR A 235 17.39 4.00 -36.74
C TYR A 235 17.06 2.78 -37.61
N ARG A 236 15.97 2.83 -38.38
CA ARG A 236 15.62 1.77 -39.33
C ARG A 236 16.73 1.53 -40.36
N GLN A 237 17.22 2.58 -41.02
CA GLN A 237 18.29 2.44 -42.02
C GLN A 237 19.58 1.82 -41.46
N ARG A 238 19.85 2.03 -40.17
CA ARG A 238 21.07 1.54 -39.52
C ARG A 238 20.95 0.11 -38.98
N TYR A 239 19.74 -0.32 -38.60
CA TYR A 239 19.52 -1.56 -37.82
C TYR A 239 18.46 -2.49 -38.40
N SER A 240 17.91 -2.21 -39.58
CA SER A 240 16.97 -3.08 -40.33
C SER A 240 17.61 -3.53 -41.63
#